data_AF-A0A956P5L3-F1
#
_entry.id   AF-A0A956P5L3-F1
#
_cell.length_a   1.000
_cell.length_b   1.000
_cell.length_c   1.000
_cell.angle_alpha   90.00
_cell.angle_beta   90.00
_cell.angle_gamma   90.00
#
_symmetry.space_group_name_H-M   'P 1'
#
loop_
_entity.id
_entity.type
_entity.pdbx_description
1 polymer ?
#
loop_
_entity_poly.entity_id
_entity_poly.type
_entity_poly.pdbx_seq_one_letter_code
_entity_poly.pdbx_strand_id
1 'polypeptide(L)'
;MDASAVDLSPPPLYLTLLEGRALLEFGWYAAVAGALRARADGAGEGRPVLVLPGFGTSDGSTKVLRGFLRDHGFQTHGWRLGRNRGPSSRIRRGLAARLGEIFERHGAPVSLVGWSLGGVF
;
A
#
# COMPACT_ATOMS: atom_id res chain seq x y z
N MET A 1 -17.51 -14.23 -36.08
CA MET A 1 -16.22 -14.38 -35.36
C MET A 1 -16.56 -15.00 -34.02
N ASP A 2 -16.34 -16.30 -33.92
CA ASP A 2 -16.71 -17.11 -32.76
C ASP A 2 -15.65 -16.92 -31.68
N ALA A 3 -16.00 -16.29 -30.57
CA ALA A 3 -15.11 -16.15 -29.44
C ALA A 3 -15.09 -17.50 -28.72
N SER A 4 -14.16 -18.37 -29.10
CA SER A 4 -13.89 -19.61 -28.39
C SER A 4 -13.69 -19.27 -26.90
N ALA A 5 -14.59 -19.79 -26.06
CA ALA A 5 -14.51 -19.61 -24.63
C ALA A 5 -13.17 -20.17 -24.15
N VAL A 6 -12.32 -19.30 -23.59
CA VAL A 6 -11.08 -19.73 -22.94
C VAL A 6 -11.47 -20.64 -21.79
N ASP A 7 -10.98 -21.87 -21.80
CA ASP A 7 -11.13 -22.80 -20.67
C ASP A 7 -10.32 -22.25 -19.48
N LEU A 8 -11.02 -21.63 -18.53
CA LEU A 8 -10.46 -21.07 -17.31
C LEU A 8 -10.44 -22.13 -16.20
N SER A 9 -9.68 -23.19 -16.41
CA SER A 9 -9.39 -24.18 -15.37
C SER A 9 -8.45 -23.59 -14.30
N PRO A 10 -8.65 -23.87 -13.00
CA PRO A 10 -7.79 -23.34 -11.95
C PRO A 10 -6.34 -23.83 -12.12
N PRO A 11 -5.34 -23.01 -11.74
CA PRO A 11 -3.95 -23.42 -11.85
C PRO A 11 -3.70 -24.66 -10.96
N PRO A 12 -2.83 -25.59 -11.40
CA PRO A 12 -2.43 -26.71 -10.56
C PRO A 12 -1.82 -26.22 -9.24
N LEU A 13 -2.09 -26.93 -8.13
CA LEU A 13 -1.76 -26.49 -6.77
C LEU A 13 -0.30 -26.11 -6.56
N TYR A 14 0.65 -26.75 -7.27
CA TYR A 14 2.06 -26.40 -7.15
C TYR A 14 2.35 -24.96 -7.57
N LEU A 15 1.59 -24.39 -8.53
CA LEU A 15 1.73 -22.99 -8.91
C LEU A 15 1.24 -22.05 -7.81
N THR A 16 0.18 -22.40 -7.09
CA THR A 16 -0.27 -21.66 -5.90
C THR A 16 0.76 -21.76 -4.77
N LEU A 17 1.36 -22.93 -4.56
CA LEU A 17 2.43 -23.09 -3.57
C LEU A 17 3.63 -22.18 -3.85
N LEU A 18 3.88 -21.84 -5.11
CA LEU A 18 4.93 -20.89 -5.46
C LEU A 18 4.69 -19.47 -4.94
N GLU A 19 3.47 -19.09 -4.52
CA GLU A 19 3.22 -17.82 -3.81
C GLU A 19 4.02 -17.74 -2.50
N GLY A 20 4.40 -18.88 -1.91
CA GLY A 20 5.31 -18.94 -0.77
C GLY A 20 6.67 -18.27 -1.03
N ARG A 21 7.07 -18.09 -2.30
CA ARG A 21 8.27 -17.31 -2.66
C ARG A 21 8.22 -15.88 -2.12
N ALA A 22 7.03 -15.32 -1.88
CA ALA A 22 6.86 -14.00 -1.29
C ALA A 22 7.56 -13.88 0.07
N LEU A 23 7.66 -14.98 0.83
CA LEU A 23 8.43 -15.01 2.08
C LEU A 23 9.93 -14.89 1.83
N LEU A 24 10.44 -15.52 0.76
CA LEU A 24 11.85 -15.40 0.35
C LEU A 24 12.14 -13.99 -0.17
N GLU A 25 11.25 -13.42 -0.97
CA GLU A 25 11.33 -12.02 -1.43
C GLU A 25 11.33 -11.04 -0.25
N PHE A 26 10.49 -11.29 0.76
CA PHE A 26 10.48 -10.51 1.99
C PHE A 26 11.78 -10.67 2.80
N GLY A 27 12.31 -11.89 2.90
CA GLY A 27 13.61 -12.16 3.52
C GLY A 27 14.76 -11.45 2.78
N TRP A 28 14.72 -11.45 1.45
CA TRP A 28 15.68 -10.72 0.62
C TRP A 28 15.58 -9.21 0.85
N TYR A 29 14.37 -8.65 0.84
CA TYR A 29 14.15 -7.24 1.19
C TYR A 29 14.74 -6.92 2.57
N ALA A 30 14.52 -7.75 3.58
CA ALA A 30 15.07 -7.55 4.92
C ALA A 30 16.61 -7.56 4.92
N ALA A 31 17.23 -8.47 4.16
CA ALA A 31 18.69 -8.55 4.03
C ALA A 31 19.29 -7.30 3.37
N VAL A 32 18.60 -6.69 2.39
CA VAL A 32 19.08 -5.48 1.70
C VAL A 32 18.53 -4.17 2.26
N ALA A 33 17.63 -4.21 3.25
CA ALA A 33 16.94 -3.03 3.76
C ALA A 33 17.89 -1.96 4.28
N GLY A 34 19.00 -2.33 4.93
CA GLY A 34 20.02 -1.39 5.39
C GLY A 34 20.69 -0.64 4.24
N ALA A 35 21.01 -1.33 3.14
CA ALA A 35 21.58 -0.71 1.95
C ALA A 35 20.57 0.20 1.24
N LEU A 36 19.30 -0.18 1.19
CA LEU A 36 18.23 0.68 0.66
C LEU A 36 18.08 1.96 1.49
N ARG A 37 18.06 1.83 2.82
CA ARG A 37 18.02 2.98 3.75
C ARG A 37 19.24 3.89 3.61
N ALA A 38 20.42 3.34 3.39
CA ALA A 38 21.63 4.12 3.17
C ALA A 38 21.58 4.96 1.86
N ARG A 39 20.66 4.62 0.94
CA ARG A 39 20.37 5.42 -0.26
C ARG A 39 19.24 6.43 -0.07
N ALA A 40 18.69 6.54 1.14
CA ALA A 40 17.72 7.57 1.42
C ALA A 40 18.36 8.95 1.25
N ASP A 41 17.75 9.74 0.37
CA ASP A 41 18.18 11.07 -0.04
C ASP A 41 17.41 12.18 0.67
N GLY A 42 16.45 11.82 1.54
CA GLY A 42 15.60 12.77 2.24
C GLY A 42 14.60 13.48 1.33
N ALA A 43 14.36 12.97 0.11
CA ALA A 43 13.46 13.59 -0.87
C ALA A 43 12.05 13.86 -0.35
N GLY A 44 11.62 13.20 0.73
CA GLY A 44 10.33 13.44 1.35
C GLY A 44 10.17 14.81 2.00
N GLU A 45 11.26 15.43 2.48
CA GLU A 45 11.26 16.76 3.14
C GLU A 45 10.18 16.91 4.22
N GLY A 46 9.83 15.83 4.93
CA GLY A 46 8.80 15.83 5.95
C GLY A 46 7.36 15.89 5.42
N ARG A 47 7.15 15.84 4.10
CA ARG A 47 5.81 15.90 3.50
C ARG A 47 4.92 14.74 3.98
N PRO A 48 3.67 15.00 4.38
CA PRO A 48 2.76 13.96 4.83
C PRO A 48 2.27 13.10 3.66
N VAL A 49 2.32 11.78 3.83
CA VAL A 49 1.83 10.80 2.85
C VAL A 49 0.82 9.87 3.51
N LEU A 50 -0.38 9.77 2.95
CA LEU A 50 -1.40 8.79 3.34
C LEU A 50 -1.37 7.59 2.37
N VAL A 51 -1.19 6.39 2.91
CA VAL A 51 -1.11 5.16 2.11
C VAL A 51 -2.37 4.30 2.28
N LEU A 52 -3.07 4.03 1.17
CA LEU A 52 -4.30 3.27 1.13
C LEU A 52 -4.03 1.79 0.77
N PRO A 53 -4.52 0.83 1.57
CA PRO A 53 -4.33 -0.60 1.33
C PRO A 53 -5.17 -1.11 0.16
N GLY A 54 -4.75 -2.22 -0.46
CA GLY A 54 -5.52 -2.89 -1.51
C GLY A 54 -6.77 -3.62 -0.99
N PHE A 55 -7.63 -4.07 -1.91
CA PHE A 55 -8.85 -4.80 -1.59
C PHE A 55 -8.60 -5.99 -0.65
N GLY A 56 -9.46 -6.17 0.33
CA GLY A 56 -9.33 -7.23 1.34
C GLY A 56 -8.18 -7.04 2.33
N THR A 57 -7.41 -5.95 2.27
CA THR A 57 -6.27 -5.73 3.17
C THR A 57 -6.47 -4.52 4.09
N SER A 58 -5.51 -4.25 4.97
CA SER A 58 -5.55 -3.16 5.97
C SER A 58 -4.17 -2.52 6.10
N ASP A 59 -3.98 -1.59 7.03
CA ASP A 59 -2.69 -0.91 7.24
C ASP A 59 -1.48 -1.83 7.41
N GLY A 60 -1.69 -3.08 7.87
CA GLY A 60 -0.62 -4.07 7.98
C GLY A 60 0.03 -4.40 6.63
N SER A 61 -0.75 -4.50 5.55
CA SER A 61 -0.23 -4.90 4.23
C SER A 61 0.70 -3.85 3.61
N THR A 62 0.54 -2.59 4.00
CA THR A 62 1.34 -1.46 3.50
C THR A 62 2.41 -1.00 4.50
N LYS A 63 2.68 -1.77 5.57
CA LYS A 63 3.68 -1.43 6.59
C LYS A 63 5.08 -1.28 6.02
N VAL A 64 5.48 -2.19 5.14
CA VAL A 64 6.80 -2.16 4.47
C VAL A 64 6.94 -0.93 3.59
N LEU A 65 5.95 -0.66 2.73
CA LEU A 65 5.90 0.52 1.88
C LEU A 65 5.97 1.83 2.69
N ARG A 66 5.21 1.93 3.78
CA ARG A 66 5.28 3.10 4.69
C ARG A 66 6.62 3.21 5.42
N GLY A 67 7.30 2.09 5.68
CA GLY A 67 8.64 2.07 6.24
C GLY A 67 9.65 2.67 5.27
N PHE A 68 9.68 2.15 4.04
CA PHE A 68 10.54 2.66 2.97
C PHE A 68 10.34 4.16 2.73
N LEU A 69 9.10 4.62 2.59
CA LEU A 69 8.80 6.05 2.42
C LEU A 69 9.27 6.89 3.63
N ARG A 70 9.17 6.36 4.85
CA ARG A 70 9.68 7.06 6.05
C ARG A 70 11.20 7.18 6.02
N ASP A 71 11.87 6.11 5.61
CA ASP A 71 13.33 6.11 5.46
C ASP A 71 13.78 7.20 4.47
N HIS A 72 12.99 7.49 3.43
CA HIS A 72 13.20 8.59 2.48
C HIS A 72 12.68 9.98 2.94
N GLY A 73 12.38 10.15 4.23
CA GLY A 73 12.05 11.46 4.81
C GLY A 73 10.58 11.88 4.70
N PHE A 74 9.66 10.99 4.31
CA PHE A 74 8.23 11.27 4.32
C PHE A 74 7.59 10.99 5.69
N GLN A 75 6.56 11.76 6.04
CA GLN A 75 5.75 11.50 7.23
C GLN A 75 4.58 10.60 6.87
N THR A 76 4.76 9.29 7.04
CA THR A 76 3.82 8.27 6.52
C THR A 76 2.68 7.96 7.48
N HIS A 77 1.47 7.91 6.94
CA HIS A 77 0.23 7.64 7.66
C HIS A 77 -0.49 6.43 7.07
N GLY A 78 -1.01 5.57 7.95
CA GLY A 78 -1.98 4.54 7.58
C GLY A 78 -3.38 5.13 7.42
N TRP A 79 -4.23 4.40 6.70
CA TRP A 79 -5.60 4.81 6.40
C TRP A 79 -6.52 4.77 7.63
N ARG A 80 -6.27 3.88 8.60
CA ARG A 80 -7.04 3.67 9.83
C ARG A 80 -8.56 3.42 9.65
N LEU A 81 -9.00 2.94 8.49
CA LEU A 81 -10.43 2.64 8.20
C LEU A 81 -10.80 1.15 8.29
N GLY A 82 -9.90 0.32 8.84
CA GLY A 82 -10.08 -1.13 8.99
C GLY A 82 -9.60 -1.92 7.77
N ARG A 83 -10.44 -2.81 7.23
CA ARG A 83 -10.17 -3.60 6.02
C ARG A 83 -10.83 -2.95 4.80
N ASN A 84 -10.10 -2.87 3.68
CA ASN A 84 -10.60 -2.28 2.44
C ASN A 84 -11.59 -3.20 1.74
N ARG A 85 -12.86 -2.81 1.76
CA ARG A 85 -13.97 -3.50 1.07
C ARG A 85 -14.40 -2.75 -0.20
N GLY A 86 -13.58 -1.81 -0.67
CA GLY A 86 -13.87 -0.97 -1.83
C GLY A 86 -14.62 0.32 -1.52
N PRO A 87 -14.93 1.11 -2.57
CA PRO A 87 -15.64 2.38 -2.45
C PRO A 87 -17.01 2.23 -1.78
N SER A 88 -17.25 3.03 -0.76
CA SER A 88 -18.55 3.16 -0.10
C SER A 88 -18.67 4.56 0.52
N SER A 89 -19.89 4.99 0.81
CA SER A 89 -20.13 6.29 1.45
C SER A 89 -19.39 6.42 2.80
N ARG A 90 -19.33 5.34 3.58
CA ARG A 90 -18.55 5.25 4.82
C ARG A 90 -17.06 5.44 4.58
N ILE A 91 -16.48 4.73 3.61
CA ILE A 91 -15.04 4.83 3.31
C ILE A 91 -14.69 6.22 2.79
N ARG A 92 -15.49 6.79 1.88
CA ARG A 92 -15.27 8.15 1.37
C ARG A 92 -15.28 9.20 2.48
N ARG A 93 -16.27 9.18 3.38
CA ARG A 93 -16.31 10.09 4.53
C ARG A 93 -15.14 9.88 5.47
N GLY A 94 -14.81 8.63 5.78
CA GLY A 94 -13.67 8.29 6.63
C GLY A 94 -12.33 8.73 6.02
N LEU A 95 -12.16 8.61 4.71
CA LEU A 95 -10.96 9.03 4.00
C LEU A 95 -10.83 10.55 4.00
N ALA A 96 -11.92 11.27 3.73
CA ALA A 96 -11.95 12.73 3.82
C ALA A 96 -11.62 13.23 5.23
N ALA A 97 -12.21 12.63 6.27
CA ALA A 97 -11.90 12.94 7.66
C ALA A 97 -10.43 12.64 7.97
N ARG A 98 -9.91 11.49 7.54
CA ARG A 98 -8.51 11.10 7.76
C ARG A 98 -7.53 12.05 7.08
N LEU A 99 -7.84 12.51 5.87
CA LEU A 99 -7.06 13.52 5.16
C LEU A 99 -7.08 14.85 5.91
N GLY A 100 -8.26 15.28 6.39
CA GLY A 100 -8.41 16.47 7.22
C GLY A 100 -7.54 16.41 8.48
N GLU A 101 -7.62 15.32 9.24
CA GLU A 101 -6.80 15.11 10.46
C GLU A 101 -5.29 15.23 10.20
N ILE A 102 -4.82 14.72 9.05
CA ILE A 102 -3.40 14.78 8.68
C ILE A 102 -3.05 16.21 8.25
N PHE A 103 -3.88 16.83 7.42
CA PHE A 103 -3.68 18.19 6.97
C PHE A 103 -3.63 19.17 8.15
N GLU A 104 -4.58 19.09 9.09
CA GLU A 104 -4.63 19.93 10.29
C GLU A 104 -3.39 19.75 11.18
N ARG A 105 -2.88 18.52 11.30
CA ARG A 105 -1.69 18.23 12.10
C ARG A 105 -0.41 18.81 11.50
N HIS A 106 -0.28 18.77 10.18
CA HIS A 106 0.98 19.08 9.49
C HIS A 106 0.99 20.47 8.84
N GLY A 107 -0.18 21.09 8.63
CA GLY A 107 -0.32 22.38 7.95
C GLY A 107 0.13 22.37 6.49
N ALA A 108 0.19 21.19 5.86
CA ALA A 108 0.74 21.00 4.51
C ALA A 108 -0.12 20.02 3.67
N PRO A 109 -0.15 20.16 2.34
CA PRO A 109 -0.85 19.23 1.45
C PRO A 109 -0.42 17.77 1.69
N VAL A 110 -1.40 16.86 1.69
CA VAL A 110 -1.17 15.44 1.92
C VAL A 110 -1.06 14.70 0.59
N SER A 111 0.07 14.03 0.35
CA SER A 111 0.23 13.14 -0.80
C SER A 111 -0.51 11.81 -0.57
N LEU A 112 -1.15 11.28 -1.61
CA LEU A 112 -1.89 10.02 -1.54
C LEU A 112 -1.14 8.92 -2.31
N VAL A 113 -1.02 7.74 -1.72
CA VAL A 113 -0.49 6.54 -2.40
C VAL A 113 -1.50 5.41 -2.26
N GLY A 114 -2.07 4.96 -3.37
CA GLY A 114 -3.01 3.85 -3.40
C GLY A 114 -2.34 2.55 -3.87
N TRP A 115 -2.43 1.48 -3.06
CA TRP A 115 -1.98 0.15 -3.49
C TRP A 115 -3.12 -0.62 -4.14
N SER A 116 -2.95 -1.07 -5.39
CA SER A 116 -3.97 -1.83 -6.12
C SER A 116 -5.33 -1.08 -6.11
N LEU A 117 -6.43 -1.71 -5.68
CA LEU A 117 -7.75 -1.06 -5.54
C LEU A 117 -7.71 0.21 -4.67
N GLY A 118 -6.72 0.36 -3.79
CA GLY A 118 -6.51 1.58 -3.02
C GLY A 118 -6.33 2.84 -3.88
N GLY A 119 -6.01 2.72 -5.17
CA GLY A 119 -5.87 3.85 -6.11
C GLY A 119 -7.17 4.32 -6.78
N VAL A 120 -8.31 3.68 -6.53
CA VAL A 120 -9.60 4.01 -7.19
C VAL A 120 -10.41 5.10 -6.48
N PHE A 121 -9.99 5.51 -5.28
CA PHE A 121 -10.74 6.41 -4.39
C PHE A 121 -10.65 7.89 -4.76
#